data_AF-A0A9P0GKU4-F1
#
_entry.id   AF-A0A9P0GKU4-F1
#
_cell.length_a   1.000
_cell.length_b   1.000
_cell.length_c   1.000
_cell.angle_alpha   90.00
_cell.angle_beta   90.00
_cell.angle_gamma   90.00
#
_symmetry.space_group_name_H-M   'P 1'
#
loop_
_entity.id
_entity.type
_entity.pdbx_description
1 polymer ?
#
loop_
_entity_poly.entity_id
_entity_poly.type
_entity_poly.pdbx_seq_one_letter_code
_entity_poly.pdbx_strand_id
1 'polypeptide(L)'
;MTQCLWEQLTLILNSVDDGARKNCKQWRKTWQDMKKNVKSKITKLRIHSSATGGGGPSAIKFDETDSEILRFMSESVIYGQSDIEESNATFDFNDIPTKNNCEVEE
;
A
#
# COMPACT_ATOMS: atom_id res chain seq x y z
N MET A 1 21.75 13.35 6.48
CA MET A 1 22.43 12.03 6.57
C MET A 1 21.88 10.98 5.60
N THR A 2 20.64 11.04 5.10
CA THR A 2 20.08 10.03 4.18
C THR A 2 20.41 10.23 2.69
N GLN A 3 20.94 11.39 2.29
CA GLN A 3 21.25 11.71 0.89
C GLN A 3 22.41 10.86 0.34
N CYS A 4 23.45 10.61 1.14
CA CYS A 4 24.69 9.97 0.71
C CYS A 4 24.54 8.51 0.28
N LEU A 5 23.65 7.73 0.91
CA LEU A 5 23.45 6.31 0.56
C LEU A 5 22.72 6.15 -0.78
N TRP A 6 21.75 7.02 -1.06
CA TRP A 6 21.06 6.99 -2.34
C TRP A 6 21.95 7.43 -3.50
N GLU A 7 22.90 8.33 -3.24
CA GLU A 7 23.91 8.71 -4.22
C GLU A 7 24.82 7.52 -4.57
N GLN A 8 25.30 6.78 -3.57
CA GLN A 8 26.10 5.55 -3.80
C GLN A 8 25.31 4.49 -4.56
N LEU A 9 24.05 4.22 -4.15
CA LEU A 9 23.15 3.32 -4.86
C LEU A 9 22.94 3.75 -6.31
N THR A 10 22.82 5.05 -6.56
CA THR A 10 22.66 5.59 -7.93
C THR A 10 23.88 5.28 -8.77
N LEU A 11 25.10 5.43 -8.23
CA LEU A 11 26.33 5.10 -8.95
C LEU A 11 26.39 3.61 -9.32
N ILE A 12 26.08 2.72 -8.37
CA ILE A 12 26.09 1.27 -8.58
C ILE A 12 25.02 0.86 -9.60
N LEU A 13 23.79 1.35 -9.46
CA LEU A 13 22.70 1.00 -10.38
C LEU A 13 22.95 1.54 -11.80
N ASN A 14 23.54 2.73 -11.92
CA ASN A 14 23.89 3.31 -13.20
C ASN A 14 25.19 2.74 -13.80
N SER A 15 25.96 1.91 -13.09
CA SER A 15 27.13 1.23 -13.67
C SER A 15 26.77 -0.06 -14.39
N VAL A 16 25.50 -0.49 -14.36
CA VAL A 16 25.00 -1.63 -15.13
C VAL A 16 24.91 -1.22 -16.61
N ASP A 17 25.60 -1.94 -17.50
CA ASP A 17 25.80 -1.54 -18.91
C ASP A 17 24.50 -1.48 -19.73
N ASP A 18 23.53 -2.35 -19.44
CA ASP A 18 22.18 -2.37 -20.05
C ASP A 18 21.08 -1.94 -19.07
N GLY A 19 21.45 -1.17 -18.04
CA GLY A 19 20.55 -0.71 -16.99
C GLY A 19 19.91 0.64 -17.29
N ALA A 20 18.73 0.89 -16.69
CA ALA A 20 18.13 2.21 -16.69
C ALA A 20 19.07 3.24 -16.02
N ARG A 21 19.27 4.41 -16.65
CA ARG A 21 20.05 5.51 -16.09
C ARG A 21 19.10 6.49 -15.40
N LYS A 22 19.18 6.61 -14.08
CA LYS A 22 18.29 7.50 -13.30
C LYS A 22 19.10 8.32 -12.30
N ASN A 23 18.55 9.48 -11.90
CA ASN A 23 19.10 10.25 -10.79
C ASN A 23 18.62 9.71 -9.43
N CYS A 24 19.27 10.16 -8.35
CA CYS A 24 18.98 9.74 -6.98
C CYS A 24 17.49 9.84 -6.59
N LYS A 25 16.81 10.92 -6.97
CA LYS A 25 15.36 11.10 -6.69
C LYS A 25 14.51 10.07 -7.43
N GLN A 26 14.82 9.82 -8.69
CA GLN A 26 14.13 8.83 -9.52
C GLN A 26 14.35 7.40 -9.04
N TRP A 27 15.56 7.05 -8.59
CA TRP A 27 15.83 5.74 -7.99
C TRP A 27 15.07 5.54 -6.69
N ARG A 28 15.07 6.55 -5.81
CA ARG A 28 14.28 6.51 -4.58
C ARG A 28 12.79 6.32 -4.87
N LYS A 29 12.26 7.05 -5.86
CA LYS A 29 10.87 6.91 -6.28
C LYS A 29 10.58 5.52 -6.84
N THR A 30 11.46 5.00 -7.70
CA THR A 30 11.36 3.65 -8.26
C THR A 30 11.25 2.61 -7.15
N TRP A 31 12.12 2.67 -6.13
CA TRP A 31 12.06 1.76 -4.98
C TRP A 31 10.75 1.88 -4.18
N GLN A 32 10.25 3.10 -3.98
CA GLN A 32 8.96 3.32 -3.32
C GLN A 32 7.80 2.68 -4.10
N ASP A 33 7.81 2.82 -5.44
CA ASP A 33 6.78 2.26 -6.30
C ASP A 33 6.85 0.73 -6.35
N MET A 34 8.06 0.14 -6.38
CA MET A 34 8.27 -1.30 -6.26
C MET A 34 7.64 -1.86 -4.97
N LYS A 35 7.95 -1.25 -3.82
CA LYS A 35 7.35 -1.66 -2.53
C LYS A 35 5.83 -1.51 -2.52
N LYS A 36 5.30 -0.40 -3.07
CA LYS A 36 3.86 -0.18 -3.18
C LYS A 36 3.18 -1.28 -4.01
N ASN A 37 3.80 -1.65 -5.14
CA ASN A 37 3.27 -2.67 -6.03
C ASN A 37 3.24 -4.05 -5.36
N VAL A 38 4.34 -4.45 -4.71
CA VAL A 38 4.42 -5.71 -3.95
C VAL A 38 3.38 -5.75 -2.84
N LYS A 39 3.27 -4.68 -2.03
CA LYS A 39 2.24 -4.58 -0.98
C LYS A 39 0.84 -4.71 -1.58
N SER A 40 0.56 -4.07 -2.70
CA SER A 40 -0.74 -4.19 -3.37
C SER A 40 -1.04 -5.61 -3.84
N LYS A 41 -0.06 -6.32 -4.41
CA LYS A 41 -0.20 -7.73 -4.81
C LYS A 41 -0.57 -8.60 -3.60
N ILE A 42 0.13 -8.44 -2.49
CA ILE A 42 -0.12 -9.20 -1.25
C ILE A 42 -1.49 -8.88 -0.66
N THR A 43 -1.86 -7.60 -0.57
CA THR A 43 -3.19 -7.22 -0.07
C THR A 43 -4.30 -7.85 -0.90
N LYS A 44 -4.18 -7.83 -2.24
CA LYS A 44 -5.16 -8.46 -3.12
C LYS A 44 -5.21 -9.99 -2.92
N LEU A 45 -4.05 -10.64 -2.78
CA LEU A 45 -3.99 -12.07 -2.50
C LEU A 45 -4.67 -12.41 -1.17
N ARG A 46 -4.44 -11.60 -0.12
CA ARG A 46 -5.09 -11.75 1.19
C ARG A 46 -6.60 -11.60 1.11
N ILE A 47 -7.08 -10.54 0.46
CA ILE A 47 -8.53 -10.32 0.26
C ILE A 47 -9.14 -11.52 -0.47
N HIS A 48 -8.47 -11.99 -1.51
CA HIS A 48 -8.91 -13.17 -2.26
C HIS A 48 -8.94 -14.43 -1.39
N SER A 49 -7.94 -14.68 -0.54
CA SER A 49 -7.92 -15.84 0.36
C SER A 49 -8.98 -15.77 1.45
N SER A 50 -9.41 -14.57 1.84
CA SER A 50 -10.43 -14.34 2.87
C SER A 50 -11.85 -14.29 2.30
N ALA A 51 -12.02 -14.30 0.98
CA ALA A 51 -13.33 -14.28 0.34
C ALA A 51 -13.98 -15.68 0.37
N THR A 52 -15.17 -15.78 0.96
CA THR A 52 -15.91 -17.04 1.15
C THR A 52 -16.88 -17.40 0.02
N GLY A 53 -16.88 -16.63 -1.08
CA GLY A 53 -17.85 -16.78 -2.17
C GLY A 53 -17.28 -17.40 -3.44
N GLY A 54 -17.00 -18.71 -3.45
CA GLY A 54 -16.83 -19.54 -4.67
C GLY A 54 -15.83 -19.05 -5.74
N GLY A 55 -14.96 -18.08 -5.42
CA GLY A 55 -14.05 -17.47 -6.37
C GLY A 55 -13.00 -18.48 -6.83
N GLY A 56 -12.80 -18.58 -8.14
CA GLY A 56 -11.72 -19.36 -8.73
C GLY A 56 -10.33 -18.88 -8.28
N PRO A 57 -9.25 -19.59 -8.64
CA PRO A 57 -7.89 -19.25 -8.20
C PRO A 57 -7.49 -17.83 -8.62
N SER A 58 -6.76 -17.15 -7.74
CA SER A 58 -6.26 -15.79 -8.01
C SER A 58 -5.28 -15.80 -9.19
N ALA A 59 -5.49 -14.94 -10.18
CA ALA A 59 -4.59 -14.78 -11.33
C ALA A 59 -3.32 -13.96 -11.00
N ILE A 60 -3.16 -13.50 -9.74
CA ILE A 60 -2.03 -12.68 -9.32
C ILE A 60 -0.80 -13.57 -9.21
N LYS A 61 0.18 -13.33 -10.10
CA LYS A 61 1.49 -13.96 -10.02
C LYS A 61 2.37 -13.16 -9.07
N PHE A 62 3.04 -13.89 -8.18
CA PHE A 62 4.04 -13.36 -7.27
C PHE A 62 5.39 -13.89 -7.76
N ASP A 63 6.26 -13.00 -8.20
CA ASP A 63 7.54 -13.37 -8.81
C ASP A 63 8.70 -13.38 -7.80
N GLU A 64 9.87 -13.83 -8.24
CA GLU A 64 11.08 -13.89 -7.39
C GLU A 64 11.52 -12.48 -6.95
N THR A 65 11.36 -11.47 -7.81
CA THR A 65 11.70 -10.09 -7.48
C THR A 65 10.76 -9.53 -6.40
N ASP A 66 9.46 -9.80 -6.50
CA ASP A 66 8.47 -9.46 -5.48
C ASP A 66 8.83 -10.09 -4.13
N SER A 67 9.32 -11.34 -4.15
CA SER A 67 9.74 -12.08 -2.96
C SER A 67 10.96 -11.46 -2.29
N GLU A 68 11.97 -11.06 -3.06
CA GLU A 68 13.15 -10.37 -2.54
C GLU A 68 12.78 -8.97 -2.01
N ILE A 69 11.96 -8.20 -2.72
CA ILE A 69 11.46 -6.91 -2.22
C ILE A 69 10.71 -7.11 -0.89
N LEU A 70 9.88 -8.15 -0.80
CA LEU A 70 9.12 -8.44 0.41
C LEU A 70 10.03 -8.74 1.60
N ARG A 71 11.09 -9.53 1.38
CA ARG A 71 12.11 -9.84 2.39
C ARG A 71 12.84 -8.60 2.91
N PHE A 72 13.03 -7.59 2.06
CA PHE A 72 13.60 -6.30 2.48
C PHE A 72 12.61 -5.39 3.22
N MET A 73 11.30 -5.65 3.12
CA MET A 73 10.26 -4.91 3.84
C MET A 73 10.08 -5.49 5.25
N SER A 74 9.80 -4.64 6.24
CA SER A 74 9.44 -5.14 7.58
C SER A 74 8.02 -5.69 7.60
N GLU A 75 7.77 -6.70 8.44
CA GLU A 75 6.43 -7.28 8.64
C GLU A 75 5.38 -6.22 9.00
N SER A 76 5.76 -5.26 9.85
CA SER A 76 4.90 -4.12 10.24
C SER A 76 4.43 -3.28 9.05
N VAL A 77 5.25 -3.12 8.01
CA VAL A 77 4.87 -2.37 6.80
C VAL A 77 3.88 -3.16 5.95
N ILE A 78 3.91 -4.49 6.04
CA ILE A 78 3.07 -5.38 5.24
C ILE A 78 1.71 -5.59 5.94
N TYR A 79 1.74 -5.98 7.20
CA TYR A 79 0.58 -6.44 7.96
C TYR A 79 0.01 -5.40 8.93
N GLY A 80 0.74 -4.33 9.22
CA GLY A 80 0.41 -3.41 10.30
C GLY A 80 1.00 -3.89 11.64
N GLN A 81 0.79 -3.11 12.69
CA GLN A 81 1.17 -3.44 14.06
C GLN A 81 -0.06 -3.92 14.82
N SER A 82 -0.05 -5.19 15.24
CA SER A 82 -1.16 -5.81 15.96
C SER A 82 -1.25 -5.36 17.42
N ASP A 83 -0.17 -4.79 17.95
CA ASP A 83 -0.02 -4.26 19.30
C ASP A 83 -0.63 -2.87 19.50
N ILE A 84 -1.06 -2.22 18.41
CA ILE A 84 -1.63 -0.88 18.43
C ILE A 84 -3.11 -0.99 18.03
N GLU A 85 -4.02 -0.64 18.95
CA GLU A 85 -5.44 -0.51 18.63
C GLU A 85 -5.66 0.59 17.59
N GLU A 86 -6.49 0.30 16.59
CA GLU A 86 -6.88 1.29 15.61
C GLU A 86 -7.75 2.37 16.25
N SER A 87 -7.55 3.63 15.86
CA SER A 87 -8.34 4.75 16.38
C SER A 87 -9.81 4.63 15.92
N ASN A 88 -10.74 4.54 16.85
CA ASN A 88 -12.18 4.56 16.54
C ASN A 88 -12.66 6.00 16.30
N ALA A 89 -13.48 6.20 15.27
CA ALA A 89 -14.23 7.44 15.06
C ALA A 89 -15.70 7.20 15.39
N THR A 90 -16.22 7.89 16.39
CA THR A 90 -17.65 7.85 16.74
C THR A 90 -18.35 9.01 16.04
N PHE A 91 -19.32 8.71 15.17
CA PHE A 91 -20.18 9.71 14.56
C PHE A 91 -21.50 9.74 15.32
N ASP A 92 -21.81 10.87 15.96
CA ASP A 92 -23.10 11.07 16.63
C ASP A 92 -24.07 11.71 15.62
N PHE A 93 -25.18 11.03 15.33
CA PHE A 93 -26.20 11.47 14.37
C PHE A 93 -27.38 12.18 15.05
N ASN A 94 -27.31 12.42 16.36
CA ASN A 94 -28.39 13.04 17.12
C ASN A 94 -28.59 14.55 16.83
N ASP A 95 -27.68 15.19 16.09
CA ASP A 95 -27.76 16.61 15.73
C ASP A 95 -28.49 16.90 14.40
N ILE A 96 -29.22 15.94 13.82
CA ILE A 96 -30.08 16.22 12.67
C ILE A 96 -31.43 16.75 13.19
N PRO A 97 -31.73 18.05 13.11
CA PRO A 97 -33.07 18.53 13.41
C PRO A 97 -34.04 17.89 12.41
N THR A 98 -34.84 16.94 12.88
CA THR A 98 -36.03 16.48 12.18
C THR A 98 -36.93 17.69 11.96
N LYS A 99 -36.92 18.25 10.75
CA LYS A 99 -37.95 19.18 10.30
C LYS A 99 -39.25 18.38 10.20
N ASN A 100 -40.02 18.36 11.28
CA ASN A 100 -41.37 17.84 11.28
C ASN A 100 -42.30 18.90 10.65
N ASN A 101 -43.07 18.41 9.67
CA ASN A 101 -44.36 18.88 9.16
C ASN A 101 -44.38 20.05 8.17
N CYS A 102 -44.63 19.69 6.90
CA CYS A 102 -45.34 20.53 5.93
C CYS A 102 -46.75 20.80 6.46
N GLU A 103 -47.09 22.07 6.67
CA GLU A 103 -48.47 22.53 6.83
C GLU A 103 -49.20 22.36 5.49
N VAL A 104 -50.33 21.63 5.51
CA VAL A 104 -51.31 21.62 4.41
C VAL A 104 -52.41 22.59 4.87
N GLU A 105 -52.43 23.79 4.29
CA GLU A 105 -53.58 24.70 4.43
C GLU A 105 -54.70 24.25 3.48
N GLU A 106 -55.93 24.25 4.02
CA GLU A 106 -57.22 23.88 3.40
C GLU A 106 -57.78 24.99 2.50
#